data_AF-A0A8S3DW69-F1
#
_entry.id   AF-A0A8S3DW69-F1
#
_cell.length_a   1.000
_cell.length_b   1.000
_cell.length_c   1.000
_cell.angle_alpha   90.00
_cell.angle_beta   90.00
_cell.angle_gamma   90.00
#
_symmetry.space_group_name_H-M   'P 1'
#
loop_
_entity.id
_entity.type
_entity.pdbx_description
1 polymer ?
#
loop_
_entity_poly.entity_id
_entity_poly.type
_entity_poly.pdbx_seq_one_letter_code
_entity_poly.pdbx_strand_id
1 'polypeptide(L)'
;MVICCKDYLTNKHTIDIRTLDRDELLKRIDYIQSLYRTYRDLFLKTKQKIENHYLNKTNDYLSESHLLGQFSFLSQRLSRLREIIESFEIYSLLSKSRLGGFEQITSIYNKIQTEFLTFKFNLFDPNDTQFDLFYNQLNHTLCDIDQKLYQILDKDLHRILHSPSHHSFNALKLLARYENLHIKFFDSTEFLIDIIQWYEKEELEKVKIIYNQCRTTPTIERDHPPTIGRILWARRMYKRIRMAYVEFMKRV
;
A
#
# COMPACT_ATOMS: atom_id res chain seq x y z
N MET A 1 16.73 -10.86 -29.20
CA MET A 1 15.68 -10.86 -28.14
C MET A 1 15.52 -9.49 -27.48
N VAL A 2 16.57 -8.92 -26.88
CA VAL A 2 16.51 -7.59 -26.23
C VAL A 2 15.94 -6.51 -27.17
N ILE A 3 16.44 -6.40 -28.40
CA ILE A 3 15.94 -5.45 -29.41
C ILE A 3 14.44 -5.68 -29.71
N CYS A 4 14.02 -6.93 -29.92
CA CYS A 4 12.61 -7.26 -30.14
C CYS A 4 11.71 -6.90 -28.95
N CYS A 5 12.21 -7.03 -27.72
CA CYS A 5 11.48 -6.60 -26.51
C CYS A 5 11.36 -5.07 -26.44
N LYS A 6 12.42 -4.35 -26.82
CA LYS A 6 12.41 -2.88 -26.95
C LYS A 6 11.39 -2.42 -28.00
N ASP A 7 11.36 -3.08 -29.16
CA ASP A 7 10.41 -2.80 -30.24
C ASP A 7 8.97 -3.13 -29.83
N TYR A 8 8.77 -4.21 -29.10
CA TYR A 8 7.46 -4.60 -28.57
C TYR A 8 6.92 -3.61 -27.53
N LEU A 9 7.78 -3.05 -26.69
CA LEU A 9 7.37 -2.02 -25.72
C LEU A 9 7.03 -0.69 -26.37
N THR A 10 7.81 -0.28 -27.37
CA THR A 10 7.70 1.04 -27.99
C THR A 10 6.89 1.05 -29.30
N ASN A 11 6.33 -0.11 -29.69
CA ASN A 11 5.79 -0.34 -31.04
C ASN A 11 6.74 0.18 -32.13
N LYS A 12 8.01 -0.24 -32.10
CA LYS A 12 9.08 0.26 -32.99
C LYS A 12 9.31 1.77 -32.87
N HIS A 13 9.47 2.28 -31.64
CA HIS A 13 9.68 3.70 -31.34
C HIS A 13 8.55 4.66 -31.72
N THR A 14 7.35 4.15 -32.00
CA THR A 14 6.21 4.99 -32.40
C THR A 14 5.38 5.48 -31.22
N ILE A 15 5.43 4.79 -30.08
CA ILE A 15 4.68 5.16 -28.88
C ILE A 15 5.65 5.40 -27.72
N ASP A 16 5.49 6.55 -27.06
CA ASP A 16 6.21 6.80 -25.82
C ASP A 16 5.56 5.98 -24.70
N ILE A 17 6.38 5.25 -23.95
CA ILE A 17 5.95 4.34 -22.87
C ILE A 17 5.11 5.09 -21.82
N ARG A 18 5.31 6.41 -21.73
CA ARG A 18 4.59 7.35 -20.86
C ARG A 18 3.16 7.65 -21.28
N THR A 19 2.85 7.49 -22.57
CA THR A 19 1.53 7.79 -23.17
C THR A 19 0.68 6.55 -23.40
N LEU A 20 1.29 5.37 -23.28
CA LEU A 20 0.58 4.10 -23.40
C LEU A 20 -0.37 3.91 -22.20
N ASP A 21 -1.49 3.23 -22.45
CA ASP A 21 -2.40 2.84 -21.39
C ASP A 21 -1.69 1.96 -20.35
N ARG A 22 -2.00 2.16 -19.06
CA ARG A 22 -1.25 1.54 -17.94
C ARG A 22 -1.44 0.03 -17.93
N ASP A 23 -2.67 -0.42 -18.15
CA ASP A 23 -3.02 -1.85 -18.17
C ASP A 23 -2.32 -2.55 -19.34
N GLU A 24 -2.24 -1.88 -20.49
CA GLU A 24 -1.53 -2.41 -21.65
C GLU A 24 -0.01 -2.47 -21.41
N LEU A 25 0.56 -1.44 -20.78
CA LEU A 25 1.96 -1.39 -20.42
C LEU A 25 2.34 -2.50 -19.44
N LEU A 26 1.55 -2.70 -18.38
CA LEU A 26 1.76 -3.77 -17.39
C LEU A 26 1.71 -5.15 -18.05
N LYS A 27 0.72 -5.42 -18.91
CA LYS A 27 0.65 -6.67 -19.67
C LYS A 27 1.91 -6.90 -20.52
N ARG A 28 2.37 -5.88 -21.23
CA ARG A 28 3.59 -5.98 -22.06
C ARG A 28 4.84 -6.25 -21.22
N ILE A 29 4.95 -5.62 -20.05
CA ILE A 29 6.02 -5.88 -19.08
C ILE A 29 5.97 -7.34 -18.61
N ASP A 30 4.80 -7.83 -18.21
CA ASP A 30 4.61 -9.20 -17.73
C ASP A 30 4.98 -10.24 -18.81
N TYR A 31 4.60 -10.00 -20.08
CA TYR A 31 5.01 -10.86 -21.19
C TYR A 31 6.53 -10.91 -21.35
N ILE A 32 7.22 -9.77 -21.32
CA ILE A 32 8.68 -9.71 -21.46
C ILE A 32 9.36 -10.39 -20.27
N GLN A 33 8.85 -10.19 -19.06
CA GLN A 33 9.38 -10.86 -17.86
C GLN A 33 9.18 -12.37 -17.95
N SER A 34 8.03 -12.85 -18.43
CA SER A 34 7.78 -14.28 -18.65
C SER A 34 8.75 -14.86 -19.67
N LEU A 35 8.97 -14.16 -20.79
CA LEU A 35 9.87 -14.57 -21.85
C LEU A 35 11.32 -14.64 -21.36
N TYR A 36 11.76 -13.67 -20.55
CA TYR A 36 13.07 -13.70 -19.92
C TYR A 36 13.22 -14.90 -18.97
N ARG A 37 12.22 -15.18 -18.12
CA ARG A 37 12.23 -16.34 -17.22
C ARG A 37 12.33 -17.66 -18.00
N THR A 38 11.48 -17.86 -18.99
CA THR A 38 11.50 -19.07 -19.82
C THR A 38 12.81 -19.22 -20.58
N TYR A 39 13.35 -18.13 -21.13
CA TYR A 39 14.63 -18.13 -21.82
C TYR A 39 15.79 -18.52 -20.88
N ARG A 40 15.81 -17.95 -19.67
CA ARG A 40 16.81 -18.26 -18.65
C ARG A 40 16.73 -19.72 -18.21
N ASP A 41 15.53 -20.25 -17.98
CA ASP A 41 15.34 -21.65 -17.57
C ASP A 41 15.80 -22.62 -18.67
N LEU A 42 15.49 -22.32 -19.93
CA LEU A 42 15.95 -23.10 -21.08
C LEU A 42 17.48 -23.04 -21.23
N PHE A 43 18.07 -21.87 -21.03
CA PHE A 43 19.52 -21.69 -21.05
C PHE A 43 20.20 -22.53 -19.96
N LEU A 44 19.72 -22.48 -18.71
CA LEU A 44 20.26 -23.26 -17.60
C LEU A 44 20.12 -24.76 -17.82
N LYS A 45 18.95 -25.23 -18.30
CA LYS A 45 18.74 -26.65 -18.64
C LYS A 45 19.67 -27.12 -19.75
N THR A 46 19.91 -26.28 -20.75
CA THR A 46 20.79 -26.61 -21.89
C THR A 46 22.25 -26.62 -21.46
N LYS A 47 22.66 -25.67 -20.61
CA LYS A 47 24.00 -25.63 -19.99
C LYS A 47 24.28 -26.89 -19.18
N GLN A 48 23.36 -27.30 -18.31
CA GLN A 48 23.48 -28.54 -17.52
C GLN A 48 23.62 -29.78 -18.40
N LYS A 49 22.85 -29.88 -19.49
CA LYS A 49 22.96 -30.99 -20.46
C LYS A 49 24.33 -31.01 -21.13
N ILE A 50 24.89 -29.86 -21.49
CA ILE A 50 26.21 -29.74 -22.12
C ILE A 50 27.30 -30.14 -21.13
N GLU A 51 27.23 -29.68 -19.88
CA GLU A 51 28.17 -30.03 -18.82
C GLU A 51 28.17 -31.53 -18.51
N ASN A 52 26.99 -32.16 -18.48
CA ASN A 52 26.86 -33.60 -18.24
C ASN A 52 27.35 -34.45 -19.43
N HIS A 53 27.29 -33.94 -20.66
CA HIS A 53 27.60 -34.69 -21.88
C HIS A 53 29.05 -34.50 -22.37
N TYR A 54 29.67 -33.37 -22.03
CA TYR A 54 31.05 -33.02 -22.38
C TYR A 54 31.85 -32.73 -21.11
N LEU A 55 32.25 -33.78 -20.39
CA LEU A 55 33.23 -33.70 -19.31
C LEU A 55 34.52 -33.04 -19.85
N ASN A 56 34.90 -31.90 -19.27
CA ASN A 56 36.22 -31.26 -19.39
C ASN A 56 36.46 -30.23 -20.51
N LYS A 57 35.46 -29.48 -21.00
CA LYS A 57 35.75 -28.19 -21.66
C LYS A 57 35.44 -27.04 -20.71
N THR A 58 36.44 -26.20 -20.46
CA THR A 58 36.29 -24.93 -19.75
C THR A 58 35.23 -24.09 -20.47
N ASN A 59 34.04 -24.04 -19.90
CA ASN A 59 32.85 -23.36 -20.45
C ASN A 59 32.93 -21.83 -20.31
N ASP A 60 34.11 -21.22 -20.46
CA ASP A 60 34.30 -19.77 -20.34
C ASP A 60 33.44 -18.98 -21.34
N TYR A 61 33.12 -19.58 -22.49
CA TYR A 61 32.25 -19.00 -23.52
C TYR A 61 30.74 -19.02 -23.18
N LEU A 62 30.33 -19.76 -22.15
CA LEU A 62 28.94 -19.85 -21.66
C LEU A 62 28.74 -19.02 -20.38
N SER A 63 29.45 -17.89 -20.28
CA SER A 63 29.26 -16.97 -19.16
C SER A 63 27.84 -16.39 -19.19
N GLU A 64 27.09 -16.69 -18.12
CA GLU A 64 25.71 -16.23 -17.93
C GLU A 64 25.64 -14.70 -17.98
N SER A 65 26.66 -14.02 -17.45
CA SER A 65 26.81 -12.57 -17.48
C SER A 65 26.90 -11.99 -18.89
N HIS A 66 27.63 -12.63 -19.81
CA HIS A 66 27.83 -12.09 -21.16
C HIS A 66 26.63 -12.36 -22.08
N LEU A 67 25.90 -13.46 -21.86
CA LEU A 67 24.75 -13.87 -22.68
C LEU A 67 23.40 -13.36 -22.15
N LEU A 68 23.24 -13.27 -20.83
CA LEU A 68 22.00 -12.84 -20.20
C LEU A 68 22.08 -11.43 -19.61
N GLY A 69 23.27 -10.85 -19.43
CA GLY A 69 23.45 -9.57 -18.74
C GLY A 69 22.64 -8.40 -19.30
N GLN A 70 22.57 -8.27 -20.62
CA GLN A 70 21.74 -7.22 -21.23
C GLN A 70 20.24 -7.44 -21.02
N PHE A 71 19.81 -8.70 -20.99
CA PHE A 71 18.39 -9.02 -20.82
C PHE A 71 17.99 -8.98 -19.34
N SER A 72 18.87 -9.38 -18.43
CA SER A 72 18.69 -9.26 -16.99
C SER A 72 18.59 -7.78 -16.58
N PHE A 73 19.46 -6.93 -17.12
CA PHE A 73 19.40 -5.47 -16.92
C PHE A 73 18.05 -4.91 -17.37
N LEU A 74 17.61 -5.24 -18.59
CA LEU A 74 16.33 -4.80 -19.11
C LEU A 74 15.17 -5.30 -18.24
N SER A 75 15.19 -6.58 -17.83
CA SER A 75 14.17 -7.16 -16.95
C SER A 75 14.10 -6.43 -15.61
N GLN A 76 15.25 -6.04 -15.03
CA GLN A 76 15.30 -5.32 -13.76
C GLN A 76 14.73 -3.90 -13.92
N ARG A 77 15.09 -3.19 -14.98
CA ARG A 77 14.53 -1.86 -15.31
C ARG A 77 13.01 -1.92 -15.50
N LEU A 78 12.50 -2.95 -16.18
CA LEU A 78 11.05 -3.13 -16.35
C LEU A 78 10.33 -3.47 -15.04
N SER A 79 10.96 -4.22 -14.12
CA SER A 79 10.40 -4.45 -12.78
C SER A 79 10.25 -3.15 -12.01
N ARG A 80 11.28 -2.29 -12.01
CA ARG A 80 11.22 -0.96 -11.38
C ARG A 80 10.13 -0.09 -12.01
N LEU A 81 10.01 -0.10 -13.33
CA LEU A 81 8.97 0.63 -14.03
C LEU A 81 7.56 0.16 -13.63
N ARG A 82 7.36 -1.16 -13.52
CA ARG A 82 6.11 -1.76 -13.01
C ARG A 82 5.79 -1.27 -11.61
N GLU A 83 6.77 -1.28 -10.70
CA GLU A 83 6.60 -0.78 -9.34
C GLU A 83 6.23 0.72 -9.29
N ILE A 84 6.80 1.54 -10.17
CA ILE A 84 6.43 2.96 -10.30
C ILE A 84 4.95 3.09 -10.73
N ILE A 85 4.54 2.35 -11.76
CA ILE A 85 3.16 2.41 -12.30
C ILE A 85 2.15 1.97 -11.25
N GLU A 86 2.38 0.83 -10.60
CA GLU A 86 1.53 0.32 -9.51
C GLU A 86 1.42 1.33 -8.36
N SER A 87 2.54 1.98 -8.01
CA SER A 87 2.53 3.00 -6.97
C SER A 87 1.67 4.21 -7.38
N PHE A 88 1.73 4.64 -8.64
CA PHE A 88 0.88 5.74 -9.12
C PHE A 88 -0.62 5.43 -9.06
N GLU A 89 -1.03 4.17 -9.19
CA GLU A 89 -2.44 3.78 -9.02
C GLU A 89 -2.90 3.94 -7.57
N ILE A 90 -2.12 3.43 -6.62
CA ILE A 90 -2.40 3.54 -5.19
C ILE A 90 -2.51 5.02 -4.78
N TYR A 91 -1.54 5.84 -5.18
CA TYR A 91 -1.57 7.27 -4.83
C TYR A 91 -2.61 8.08 -5.62
N SER A 92 -3.04 7.62 -6.80
CA SER A 92 -4.21 8.20 -7.49
C SER A 92 -5.51 7.96 -6.71
N LEU A 93 -5.64 6.80 -6.06
CA LEU A 93 -6.79 6.52 -5.19
C LEU A 93 -6.71 7.34 -3.90
N LEU A 94 -5.53 7.45 -3.30
CA LEU A 94 -5.28 8.28 -2.11
C LEU A 94 -5.60 9.76 -2.35
N SER A 95 -5.17 10.33 -3.47
CA SER A 95 -5.46 11.74 -3.83
C SER A 95 -6.95 12.01 -4.07
N LYS A 96 -7.72 11.00 -4.50
CA LYS A 96 -9.19 11.10 -4.63
C LYS A 96 -9.93 10.92 -3.30
N SER A 97 -9.26 10.38 -2.27
CA SER A 97 -9.87 10.18 -0.97
C SER A 97 -10.10 11.52 -0.27
N ARG A 98 -11.34 11.79 0.16
CA ARG A 98 -11.73 13.02 0.88
C ARG A 98 -11.41 12.95 2.37
N LEU A 99 -10.32 12.30 2.73
CA LEU A 99 -9.88 12.25 4.12
C LEU A 99 -9.13 13.56 4.44
N GLY A 100 -9.35 14.12 5.64
CA GLY A 100 -8.72 15.37 6.04
C GLY A 100 -7.20 15.21 6.18
N GLY A 101 -6.43 16.23 5.78
CA GLY A 101 -4.96 16.21 5.88
C GLY A 101 -4.21 15.65 4.66
N PHE A 102 -4.91 15.14 3.65
CA PHE A 102 -4.30 14.57 2.42
C PHE A 102 -3.91 15.61 1.36
N GLU A 103 -4.13 16.90 1.61
CA GLU A 103 -3.80 17.98 0.66
C GLU A 103 -2.30 18.02 0.34
N GLN A 104 -1.46 17.88 1.37
CA GLN A 104 -0.01 17.84 1.20
C GLN A 104 0.43 16.61 0.40
N ILE A 105 -0.21 15.47 0.62
CA ILE A 105 0.07 14.22 -0.08
C ILE A 105 -0.32 14.33 -1.54
N THR A 106 -1.49 14.92 -1.81
CA THR A 106 -1.96 15.19 -3.18
C THR A 106 -1.02 16.13 -3.92
N SER A 107 -0.48 17.15 -3.24
CA SER A 107 0.52 18.05 -3.81
C SER A 107 1.82 17.32 -4.17
N ILE A 108 2.33 16.47 -3.28
CA ILE A 108 3.55 15.66 -3.51
C ILE A 108 3.33 14.69 -4.68
N TYR A 109 2.19 13.99 -4.70
CA TYR A 109 1.83 13.10 -5.80
C TYR A 109 1.80 13.82 -7.15
N ASN A 110 1.12 14.98 -7.23
CA ASN A 110 1.04 15.74 -8.46
C ASN A 110 2.43 16.18 -8.95
N LYS A 111 3.33 16.58 -8.04
CA LYS A 111 4.72 16.91 -8.39
C LYS A 111 5.45 15.71 -8.99
N ILE A 112 5.43 14.55 -8.32
CA ILE A 112 6.09 13.34 -8.82
C ILE A 112 5.51 12.92 -10.17
N GLN A 113 4.19 13.03 -10.36
CA GLN A 113 3.55 12.72 -11.62
C GLN A 113 4.02 13.67 -12.74
N THR A 114 4.11 14.98 -12.46
CA THR A 114 4.62 15.94 -13.44
C THR A 114 6.10 15.72 -13.74
N GLU A 115 6.92 15.39 -12.75
CA GLU A 115 8.32 15.04 -12.93
C GLU A 115 8.43 13.79 -13.80
N PHE A 116 7.70 12.72 -13.51
CA PHE A 116 7.71 11.49 -14.32
C PHE A 116 7.35 11.73 -15.80
N LEU A 117 6.35 12.58 -16.06
CA LEU A 117 5.91 12.91 -17.42
C LEU A 117 6.92 13.80 -18.17
N THR A 118 7.66 14.64 -17.45
CA THR A 118 8.61 15.59 -18.05
C THR A 118 10.04 15.04 -18.14
N PHE A 119 10.37 14.02 -17.35
CA PHE A 119 11.72 13.48 -17.26
C PHE A 119 12.08 12.65 -18.51
N LYS A 120 13.10 13.10 -19.24
CA LYS A 120 13.65 12.41 -20.41
C LYS A 120 14.72 11.42 -19.97
N PHE A 121 14.30 10.22 -19.55
CA PHE A 121 15.20 9.09 -19.31
C PHE A 121 15.09 8.05 -20.44
N ASN A 122 16.20 7.38 -20.73
CA ASN A 122 16.25 6.21 -21.58
C ASN A 122 16.20 4.93 -20.73
N LEU A 123 15.05 4.26 -20.74
CA LEU A 123 14.85 2.99 -20.00
C LEU A 123 15.81 1.89 -20.42
N PHE A 124 16.34 1.99 -21.63
CA PHE A 124 17.02 0.91 -22.33
C PHE A 124 18.53 1.06 -22.39
N ASP A 125 19.07 2.18 -21.89
CA ASP A 125 20.50 2.47 -21.86
C ASP A 125 21.09 2.12 -20.47
N PRO A 126 22.04 1.17 -20.41
CA PRO A 126 22.75 0.84 -19.17
C PRO A 126 23.56 1.99 -18.58
N ASN A 127 24.01 2.94 -19.42
CA ASN A 127 24.82 4.07 -18.98
C ASN A 127 23.97 5.23 -18.45
N ASP A 128 22.66 5.21 -18.71
CA ASP A 128 21.74 6.22 -18.22
C ASP A 128 21.33 5.91 -16.77
N THR A 129 22.04 6.52 -15.82
CA THR A 129 21.76 6.41 -14.38
C THR A 129 20.59 7.27 -13.93
N GLN A 130 20.06 8.15 -14.78
CA GLN A 130 19.02 9.10 -14.39
C GLN A 130 17.72 8.40 -14.00
N PHE A 131 17.37 7.30 -14.69
CA PHE A 131 16.21 6.50 -14.30
C PHE A 131 16.36 5.89 -12.92
N ASP A 132 17.55 5.38 -12.58
CA ASP A 132 17.79 4.77 -11.28
C ASP A 132 17.80 5.82 -10.16
N LEU A 133 18.34 7.01 -10.43
CA LEU A 133 18.26 8.15 -9.52
C LEU A 133 16.80 8.57 -9.28
N PHE A 134 16.02 8.73 -10.35
CA PHE A 134 14.60 9.05 -10.26
C PHE A 134 13.81 7.98 -9.48
N TYR A 135 14.06 6.71 -9.77
CA TYR A 135 13.41 5.59 -9.06
C TYR A 135 13.71 5.62 -7.55
N ASN A 136 14.97 5.87 -7.18
CA ASN A 136 15.35 5.97 -5.77
C ASN A 136 14.74 7.21 -5.10
N GLN A 137 14.71 8.35 -5.79
CA GLN A 137 14.04 9.57 -5.31
C GLN A 137 12.56 9.33 -5.10
N LEU A 138 11.89 8.67 -6.05
CA LEU A 138 10.49 8.29 -5.93
C LEU A 138 10.28 7.43 -4.69
N ASN A 139 11.07 6.37 -4.49
CA ASN A 139 10.98 5.53 -3.30
C ASN A 139 11.15 6.31 -1.99
N HIS A 140 12.11 7.25 -1.93
CA HIS A 140 12.25 8.13 -0.78
C HIS A 140 11.00 8.98 -0.55
N THR A 141 10.46 9.59 -1.60
CA THR A 141 9.22 10.38 -1.48
C THR A 141 8.01 9.54 -1.09
N LEU A 142 7.94 8.27 -1.51
CA LEU A 142 6.88 7.35 -1.07
C LEU A 142 6.99 7.05 0.41
N CYS A 143 8.20 6.77 0.91
CA CYS A 143 8.44 6.60 2.34
C CYS A 143 8.04 7.86 3.13
N ASP A 144 8.35 9.06 2.63
CA ASP A 144 7.95 10.32 3.26
C ASP A 144 6.42 10.49 3.30
N ILE A 145 5.71 10.09 2.23
CA ILE A 145 4.25 10.10 2.20
C ILE A 145 3.71 9.14 3.24
N ASP A 146 4.24 7.92 3.31
CA ASP A 146 3.78 6.90 4.25
C ASP A 146 3.98 7.38 5.69
N GLN A 147 5.15 7.95 6.03
CA GLN A 147 5.39 8.55 7.35
C GLN A 147 4.40 9.68 7.68
N LYS A 148 4.06 10.54 6.70
CA LYS A 148 3.05 11.59 6.90
C LYS A 148 1.65 11.00 7.12
N LEU A 149 1.29 9.93 6.41
CA LEU A 149 0.03 9.22 6.59
C LEU A 149 -0.07 8.66 8.02
N TYR A 150 1.00 8.03 8.48
CA TYR A 150 1.11 7.54 9.86
C TYR A 150 0.89 8.67 10.88
N GLN A 151 1.56 9.81 10.72
CA GLN A 151 1.40 10.94 11.64
C GLN A 151 -0.02 11.54 11.63
N ILE A 152 -0.68 11.58 10.47
CA ILE A 152 -2.07 12.07 10.36
C ILE A 152 -3.00 11.09 11.06
N LEU A 153 -2.86 9.79 10.80
CA LEU A 153 -3.66 8.74 11.42
C LEU A 153 -3.48 8.75 12.94
N ASP A 154 -2.24 8.84 13.42
CA ASP A 154 -1.93 8.91 14.84
C ASP A 154 -2.62 10.10 15.53
N LYS A 155 -2.48 11.30 14.95
CA LYS A 155 -3.17 12.51 15.43
C LYS A 155 -4.69 12.36 15.44
N ASP A 156 -5.25 11.79 14.38
CA ASP A 156 -6.69 11.60 14.26
C ASP A 156 -7.22 10.54 15.24
N LEU A 157 -6.48 9.46 15.46
CA LEU A 157 -6.80 8.43 16.45
C LEU A 157 -6.72 8.99 17.86
N HIS A 158 -5.64 9.67 18.22
CA HIS A 158 -5.53 10.35 19.52
C HIS A 158 -6.69 11.33 19.72
N ARG A 159 -7.04 12.15 18.71
CA ARG A 159 -8.18 13.06 18.81
C ARG A 159 -9.50 12.31 19.05
N ILE A 160 -9.72 11.18 18.39
CA ILE A 160 -10.95 10.39 18.55
C ILE A 160 -11.02 9.72 19.93
N LEU A 161 -9.92 9.14 20.40
CA LEU A 161 -9.83 8.47 21.70
C LEU A 161 -10.01 9.47 22.85
N HIS A 162 -9.35 10.63 22.78
CA HIS A 162 -9.42 11.67 23.82
C HIS A 162 -10.64 12.61 23.71
N SER A 163 -11.47 12.50 22.67
CA SER A 163 -12.70 13.28 22.52
C SER A 163 -13.75 12.88 23.59
N PRO A 164 -14.52 13.83 24.16
CA PRO A 164 -15.52 13.57 25.21
C PRO A 164 -16.62 12.59 24.79
N SER A 165 -16.79 12.37 23.47
CA SER A 165 -17.76 11.44 22.94
C SER A 165 -17.30 9.98 22.94
N HIS A 166 -15.99 9.68 23.09
CA HIS A 166 -15.41 8.36 23.37
C HIS A 166 -16.04 7.17 22.60
N HIS A 167 -15.52 6.85 21.42
CA HIS A 167 -15.95 5.68 20.65
C HIS A 167 -14.74 4.92 20.10
N SER A 168 -14.27 3.88 20.79
CA SER A 168 -13.28 2.95 20.23
C SER A 168 -13.76 2.39 18.88
N PHE A 169 -15.08 2.25 18.71
CA PHE A 169 -15.72 1.94 17.44
C PHE A 169 -15.43 2.93 16.30
N ASN A 170 -15.37 4.23 16.55
CA ASN A 170 -15.05 5.22 15.51
C ASN A 170 -13.57 5.18 15.16
N ALA A 171 -12.69 4.94 16.15
CA ALA A 171 -11.28 4.69 15.93
C ALA A 171 -11.06 3.44 15.06
N LEU A 172 -11.74 2.34 15.37
CA LEU A 172 -11.70 1.09 14.57
C LEU A 172 -12.23 1.29 13.15
N LYS A 173 -13.27 2.11 12.97
CA LYS A 173 -13.77 2.47 11.64
C LYS A 173 -12.79 3.33 10.85
N LEU A 174 -12.09 4.25 11.50
CA LEU A 174 -11.04 5.02 10.86
C LEU A 174 -9.91 4.09 10.43
N LEU A 175 -9.45 3.23 11.32
CA LEU A 175 -8.40 2.27 11.05
C LEU A 175 -8.76 1.33 9.88
N ALA A 176 -10.00 0.82 9.84
CA ALA A 176 -10.52 0.03 8.71
C ALA A 176 -10.48 0.78 7.38
N ARG A 177 -10.74 2.09 7.39
CA ARG A 177 -10.65 2.91 6.18
C ARG A 177 -9.21 3.03 5.69
N TYR A 178 -8.24 3.14 6.60
CA TYR A 178 -6.83 3.22 6.23
C TYR A 178 -6.26 1.88 5.76
N GLU A 179 -6.68 0.75 6.34
CA GLU A 179 -6.30 -0.58 5.86
C GLU A 179 -6.77 -0.82 4.41
N ASN A 180 -7.96 -0.32 4.06
CA ASN A 180 -8.47 -0.39 2.69
C ASN A 180 -7.71 0.48 1.68
N LEU A 181 -6.81 1.36 2.13
CA LEU A 181 -5.99 2.19 1.23
C LEU A 181 -4.76 1.43 0.69
N HIS A 182 -4.53 0.17 1.09
CA HIS A 182 -3.44 -0.70 0.62
C HIS A 182 -2.07 -0.01 0.59
N ILE A 183 -1.76 0.75 1.64
CA ILE A 183 -0.45 1.40 1.80
C ILE A 183 0.60 0.30 2.02
N LYS A 184 1.64 0.26 1.19
CA LYS A 184 2.62 -0.85 1.12
C LYS A 184 3.31 -1.14 2.46
N PHE A 185 3.50 -0.14 3.30
CA PHE A 185 4.23 -0.25 4.57
C PHE A 185 3.38 0.11 5.79
N PHE A 186 2.05 -0.04 5.72
CA PHE A 186 1.17 0.24 6.87
C PHE A 186 1.02 -0.99 7.78
N ASP A 187 1.59 -0.93 8.98
CA ASP A 187 1.34 -1.86 10.07
C ASP A 187 0.26 -1.28 10.98
N SER A 188 -0.91 -1.92 10.97
CA SER A 188 -2.05 -1.51 11.80
C SER A 188 -2.01 -2.09 13.22
N THR A 189 -1.07 -3.00 13.50
CA THR A 189 -1.06 -3.77 14.76
C THR A 189 -0.81 -2.88 15.98
N GLU A 190 0.13 -1.95 15.90
CA GLU A 190 0.42 -1.01 16.99
C GLU A 190 -0.82 -0.18 17.35
N PHE A 191 -1.47 0.42 16.35
CA PHE A 191 -2.69 1.20 16.56
C PHE A 191 -3.86 0.36 17.09
N LEU A 192 -3.98 -0.90 16.66
CA LEU A 192 -5.00 -1.81 17.17
C LEU A 192 -4.77 -2.12 18.65
N ILE A 193 -3.53 -2.40 19.05
CA ILE A 193 -3.16 -2.62 20.45
C ILE A 193 -3.51 -1.39 21.28
N ASP A 194 -3.16 -0.20 20.83
CA ASP A 194 -3.47 1.04 21.54
C ASP A 194 -4.98 1.27 21.70
N ILE A 195 -5.76 1.01 20.65
CA ILE A 195 -7.23 1.10 20.70
C ILE A 195 -7.81 0.07 21.69
N ILE A 196 -7.28 -1.16 21.72
CA ILE A 196 -7.71 -2.21 22.65
C ILE A 196 -7.40 -1.81 24.09
N GLN A 197 -6.17 -1.34 24.36
CA GLN A 197 -5.77 -0.89 25.69
C GLN A 197 -6.64 0.27 26.18
N TRP A 198 -6.95 1.20 25.28
CA TRP A 198 -7.81 2.34 25.60
C TRP A 198 -9.25 1.88 25.86
N TYR A 199 -9.78 0.96 25.05
CA TYR A 199 -11.10 0.37 25.25
C TYR A 199 -11.22 -0.32 26.63
N GLU A 200 -10.21 -1.11 27.01
CA GLU A 200 -10.18 -1.83 28.28
C GLU A 200 -10.07 -0.88 29.48
N LYS A 201 -9.10 0.03 29.46
CA LYS A 201 -8.79 0.90 30.62
C LYS A 201 -9.77 2.05 30.80
N GLU A 202 -10.19 2.68 29.72
CA GLU A 202 -10.96 3.93 29.77
C GLU A 202 -12.44 3.70 29.45
N GLU A 203 -12.76 3.04 28.33
CA GLU A 203 -14.15 2.95 27.88
C GLU A 203 -15.00 2.01 28.76
N LEU A 204 -14.49 0.82 29.08
CA LEU A 204 -15.20 -0.13 29.95
C LEU A 204 -15.35 0.40 31.38
N GLU A 205 -14.29 0.95 31.98
CA GLU A 205 -14.36 1.48 33.34
C GLU A 205 -15.29 2.71 33.43
N LYS A 206 -15.29 3.61 32.44
CA LYS A 206 -16.27 4.72 32.38
C LYS A 206 -17.69 4.21 32.31
N VAL A 207 -17.98 3.23 31.45
CA VAL A 207 -19.33 2.66 31.33
C VAL A 207 -19.75 1.98 32.63
N LYS A 208 -18.84 1.27 33.29
CA LYS A 208 -19.07 0.62 34.59
C LYS A 208 -19.36 1.62 35.71
N ILE A 209 -18.58 2.71 35.81
CA ILE A 209 -18.79 3.79 36.77
C ILE A 209 -20.15 4.45 36.55
N ILE A 210 -20.44 4.87 35.31
CA ILE A 210 -21.72 5.50 34.95
C ILE A 210 -22.89 4.54 35.23
N TYR A 211 -22.72 3.26 34.91
CA TYR A 211 -23.75 2.26 35.17
C TYR A 211 -24.04 2.15 36.67
N ASN A 212 -23.01 2.02 37.50
CA ASN A 212 -23.16 1.89 38.95
C ASN A 212 -23.76 3.14 39.60
N GLN A 213 -23.36 4.34 39.16
CA GLN A 213 -23.85 5.61 39.70
C GLN A 213 -25.29 5.92 39.29
N CYS A 214 -25.66 5.64 38.04
CA CYS A 214 -26.93 6.07 37.46
C CYS A 214 -27.98 4.96 37.34
N ARG A 215 -27.71 3.71 37.78
CA ARG A 215 -28.68 2.60 37.68
C ARG A 215 -30.00 2.87 38.40
N THR A 216 -29.97 3.61 39.51
CA THR A 216 -31.17 3.95 40.32
C THR A 216 -31.95 5.12 39.72
N THR A 217 -31.25 6.13 39.21
CA THR A 217 -31.82 7.32 38.54
C THR A 217 -31.05 7.63 37.25
N PRO A 218 -31.34 6.92 36.15
CA PRO A 218 -30.64 7.17 34.90
C PRO A 218 -31.09 8.47 34.27
N THR A 219 -30.18 9.10 33.53
CA THR A 219 -30.50 10.27 32.71
C THR A 219 -31.39 9.83 31.55
N ILE A 220 -32.66 10.23 31.62
CA ILE A 220 -33.68 9.90 30.63
C ILE A 220 -33.79 11.10 29.66
N GLU A 221 -33.87 10.82 28.36
CA GLU A 221 -34.11 11.85 27.35
C GLU A 221 -35.50 12.48 27.56
N ARG A 222 -35.65 13.78 27.22
CA ARG A 222 -36.95 14.46 27.31
C ARG A 222 -37.99 13.68 26.50
N ASP A 223 -39.22 13.65 27.00
CA ASP A 223 -40.40 13.01 26.39
C ASP A 223 -40.47 11.46 26.46
N HIS A 224 -39.58 10.79 27.19
CA HIS A 224 -39.70 9.35 27.46
C HIS A 224 -40.32 9.03 28.83
N PRO A 225 -41.29 8.09 28.89
CA PRO A 225 -41.78 7.56 30.16
C PRO A 225 -40.64 6.91 30.97
N PRO A 226 -40.67 6.98 32.31
CA PRO A 226 -39.54 6.60 33.16
C PRO A 226 -39.09 5.14 32.98
N THR A 227 -40.04 4.22 32.77
CA THR A 227 -39.75 2.80 32.52
C THR A 227 -39.04 2.57 31.18
N ILE A 228 -39.51 3.24 30.12
CA ILE A 228 -38.95 3.11 28.77
C ILE A 228 -37.57 3.79 28.70
N GLY A 229 -37.44 4.97 29.31
CA GLY A 229 -36.17 5.70 29.40
C GLY A 229 -35.07 4.88 30.08
N ARG A 230 -35.40 4.18 31.19
CA ARG A 230 -34.48 3.26 31.87
C ARG A 230 -33.99 2.13 30.97
N ILE A 231 -34.90 1.52 30.19
CA ILE A 231 -34.57 0.43 29.27
C ILE A 231 -33.69 0.94 28.11
N LEU A 232 -34.02 2.10 27.54
CA LEU A 232 -33.25 2.71 26.45
C LEU A 232 -31.84 3.08 26.91
N TRP A 233 -31.71 3.65 28.11
CA TRP A 233 -30.41 3.97 28.70
C TRP A 233 -29.53 2.73 28.88
N ALA A 234 -30.06 1.66 29.46
CA ALA A 234 -29.33 0.39 29.62
C ALA A 234 -28.92 -0.23 28.27
N ARG A 235 -29.83 -0.20 27.28
CA ARG A 235 -29.54 -0.65 25.91
C ARG A 235 -28.44 0.18 25.25
N ARG A 236 -28.42 1.50 25.46
CA ARG A 236 -27.39 2.39 24.91
C ARG A 236 -26.00 2.05 25.46
N MET A 237 -25.90 1.79 26.77
CA MET A 237 -24.65 1.36 27.41
C MET A 237 -24.17 0.00 26.89
N TYR A 238 -25.07 -0.98 26.80
CA TYR A 238 -24.73 -2.29 26.23
C TYR A 238 -24.30 -2.20 24.76
N LYS A 239 -25.04 -1.43 23.95
CA LYS A 239 -24.74 -1.24 22.52
C LYS A 239 -23.35 -0.64 22.33
N ARG A 240 -22.96 0.30 23.19
CA ARG A 240 -21.63 0.94 23.16
C ARG A 240 -20.49 -0.07 23.30
N ILE A 241 -20.56 -0.91 24.34
CA ILE A 241 -19.57 -1.99 24.58
C ILE A 241 -19.59 -2.98 23.40
N ARG A 242 -20.78 -3.44 23.02
CA ARG A 242 -20.93 -4.49 22.00
C ARG A 242 -20.42 -4.08 20.62
N MET A 243 -20.62 -2.83 20.20
CA MET A 243 -20.18 -2.37 18.88
C MET A 243 -18.67 -2.47 18.71
N ALA A 244 -17.90 -2.00 19.70
CA ALA A 244 -16.44 -2.10 19.66
C ALA A 244 -16.00 -3.57 19.65
N TYR A 245 -16.57 -4.39 20.54
CA TYR A 245 -16.29 -5.82 20.60
C TYR A 245 -16.52 -6.56 19.28
N VAL A 246 -17.65 -6.30 18.61
CA VAL A 246 -17.95 -6.94 17.31
C VAL A 246 -16.94 -6.55 16.23
N GLU A 247 -16.47 -5.30 16.21
CA GLU A 247 -15.45 -4.88 15.25
C GLU A 247 -14.07 -5.47 15.56
N PHE A 248 -13.72 -5.67 16.83
CA PHE A 248 -12.51 -6.41 17.20
C PHE A 248 -12.58 -7.87 16.74
N MET A 249 -13.72 -8.54 16.91
CA MET A 249 -13.90 -9.95 16.52
C MET A 249 -13.87 -10.19 15.00
N LYS A 250 -14.06 -9.17 14.17
CA LYS A 250 -13.91 -9.30 12.70
C LYS A 250 -12.44 -9.32 12.25
N ARG A 251 -11.53 -8.92 13.13
CA ARG A 251 -10.10 -8.73 12.86
C ARG A 251 -9.25 -9.87 13.45
N VAL A 252 -9.88 -10.84 14.12
CA VAL A 252 -9.31 -12.10 14.63
C VAL A 252 -9.72 -13.24 13.70
#